data_AF-L9LUT8-F1
#
_entry.id   AF-L9LUT8-F1
#
_cell.length_a   1.000
_cell.length_b   1.000
_cell.length_c   1.000
_cell.angle_alpha   90.00
_cell.angle_beta   90.00
_cell.angle_gamma   90.00
#
_symmetry.space_group_name_H-M   'P 1'
#
loop_
_entity.id
_entity.type
_entity.pdbx_description
1 polymer ?
#
loop_
_entity_poly.entity_id
_entity_poly.type
_entity_poly.pdbx_seq_one_letter_code
_entity_poly.pdbx_strand_id
1 'polypeptide(L)'
;VDKNYDLTFVDGALDIAKAKATVTANSLNTTYNGQNQTVSGFSATGLVNGEDSSVLTGVTASVTAKDAGSYTNKANGVDKNYHLTFVDGALDIAKAKATITANSLNTVYNGKNQTASGFSVTGLVNGETESVLSGVTASVTAKDAGSYTNKANGVDKNYDLTFVDGALDIA
;
A
#
# COMPACT_ATOMS: atom_id res chain seq x y z
N VAL A 1 -70.34 -17.60 15.71
CA VAL A 1 -70.51 -19.04 15.48
C VAL A 1 -71.93 -19.24 14.99
N ASP A 2 -72.12 -19.43 13.69
CA ASP A 2 -73.44 -19.75 13.11
C ASP A 2 -73.73 -21.23 13.40
N LYS A 3 -74.98 -21.58 13.71
CA LYS A 3 -75.35 -22.93 14.20
C LYS A 3 -75.40 -24.01 13.12
N ASN A 4 -75.18 -23.64 11.86
CA ASN A 4 -75.29 -24.53 10.71
C ASN A 4 -73.94 -24.88 10.05
N TYR A 5 -72.81 -24.33 10.53
CA TYR A 5 -71.49 -24.57 9.96
C TYR A 5 -70.43 -24.76 11.03
N ASP A 6 -69.68 -25.86 10.95
CA ASP A 6 -68.38 -26.01 11.60
C ASP A 6 -67.32 -25.35 10.73
N LEU A 7 -66.74 -24.25 11.23
CA LEU A 7 -65.68 -23.51 10.56
C LEU A 7 -64.35 -23.91 11.17
N THR A 8 -63.48 -24.50 10.36
CA THR A 8 -62.07 -24.68 10.68
C THR A 8 -61.24 -23.60 9.98
N PHE A 9 -60.46 -22.88 10.76
CA PHE A 9 -59.52 -21.90 10.23
C PHE A 9 -58.13 -22.52 10.18
N VAL A 10 -57.47 -22.38 9.04
CA VAL A 10 -56.09 -22.78 8.86
C VAL A 10 -55.28 -21.51 8.70
N ASP A 11 -54.25 -21.36 9.51
CA ASP A 11 -53.34 -20.23 9.41
C ASP A 11 -52.49 -20.35 8.14
N GLY A 12 -52.43 -19.26 7.38
CA GLY A 12 -51.48 -19.12 6.28
C GLY A 12 -50.10 -18.72 6.79
N ALA A 13 -49.06 -18.98 5.98
CA ALA A 13 -47.70 -18.50 6.23
C ALA A 13 -47.30 -17.45 5.18
N LEU A 14 -46.59 -16.41 5.61
CA LEU A 14 -45.96 -15.42 4.74
C LEU A 14 -44.44 -15.57 4.85
N ASP A 15 -43.79 -15.91 3.74
CA ASP A 15 -42.34 -15.96 3.60
C ASP A 15 -41.86 -14.82 2.70
N ILE A 16 -40.88 -14.04 3.17
CA ILE A 16 -40.28 -12.94 2.42
C ILE A 16 -38.80 -13.25 2.24
N ALA A 17 -38.43 -13.61 1.02
CA ALA A 17 -37.06 -13.86 0.65
C ALA A 17 -36.22 -12.57 0.70
N LYS A 18 -34.96 -12.69 1.11
CA LYS A 18 -34.01 -11.57 1.05
C LYS A 18 -33.73 -11.18 -0.40
N ALA A 19 -33.58 -9.88 -0.64
CA ALA A 19 -33.08 -9.36 -1.91
C ALA A 19 -31.58 -9.66 -2.06
N LYS A 20 -31.03 -9.60 -3.28
CA LYS A 20 -29.59 -9.78 -3.53
C LYS A 20 -28.94 -8.41 -3.70
N ALA A 21 -27.81 -8.20 -3.01
CA ALA A 21 -26.99 -7.01 -3.22
C ALA A 21 -25.51 -7.38 -3.30
N THR A 22 -24.75 -6.56 -4.03
CA THR A 22 -23.31 -6.68 -4.16
C THR A 22 -22.64 -5.47 -3.52
N VAL A 23 -21.80 -5.74 -2.53
CA VAL A 23 -20.96 -4.76 -1.85
C VAL A 23 -19.59 -4.75 -2.51
N THR A 24 -19.10 -3.58 -2.88
CA THR A 24 -17.75 -3.38 -3.42
C THR A 24 -16.97 -2.47 -2.49
N ALA A 25 -15.92 -3.00 -1.87
CA ALA A 25 -15.02 -2.21 -1.03
C ALA A 25 -14.29 -1.13 -1.85
N ASN A 26 -14.03 0.01 -1.21
CA ASN A 26 -13.32 1.11 -1.87
C ASN A 26 -11.86 0.75 -2.14
N SER A 27 -11.32 1.30 -3.22
CA SER A 27 -9.90 1.21 -3.56
C SER A 27 -9.23 2.59 -3.56
N LEU A 28 -7.93 2.62 -3.28
CA LEU A 28 -7.12 3.82 -3.27
C LEU A 28 -5.73 3.49 -3.85
N ASN A 29 -5.30 4.28 -4.83
CA ASN A 29 -3.93 4.29 -5.32
C ASN A 29 -3.22 5.51 -4.71
N THR A 30 -2.03 5.30 -4.17
CA THR A 30 -1.24 6.33 -3.51
C THR A 30 0.26 6.04 -3.65
N THR A 31 1.12 6.90 -3.11
CA THR A 31 2.57 6.73 -3.08
C THR A 31 3.07 6.71 -1.64
N TYR A 32 4.14 5.98 -1.37
CA TYR A 32 4.80 5.97 -0.07
C TYR A 32 5.12 7.41 0.37
N ASN A 33 4.62 7.80 1.53
CA ASN A 33 4.79 9.14 2.08
C ASN A 33 5.43 9.14 3.48
N GLY A 34 5.75 7.96 4.02
CA GLY A 34 6.36 7.79 5.34
C GLY A 34 5.33 7.65 6.48
N GLN A 35 4.03 7.67 6.19
CA GLN A 35 2.95 7.51 7.19
C GLN A 35 1.98 6.39 6.83
N ASN A 36 1.14 6.03 7.80
CA ASN A 36 0.03 5.10 7.59
C ASN A 36 -1.00 5.73 6.64
N GLN A 37 -1.45 4.95 5.67
CA GLN A 37 -2.45 5.30 4.68
C GLN A 37 -3.62 4.33 4.82
N THR A 38 -4.85 4.84 4.72
CA THR A 38 -6.06 4.05 4.96
C THR A 38 -7.06 4.27 3.83
N VAL A 39 -7.66 3.19 3.36
CA VAL A 39 -8.89 3.24 2.57
C VAL A 39 -9.98 2.53 3.35
N SER A 40 -11.15 3.15 3.42
CA SER A 40 -12.30 2.64 4.15
C SER A 40 -13.59 2.86 3.36
N GLY A 41 -14.62 2.15 3.77
CA GLY A 41 -15.94 2.22 3.17
C GLY A 41 -16.10 1.33 1.94
N PHE A 42 -17.32 1.35 1.42
CA PHE A 42 -17.77 0.53 0.31
C PHE A 42 -18.91 1.22 -0.43
N SER A 43 -19.21 0.73 -1.63
CA SER A 43 -20.43 1.01 -2.37
C SER A 43 -21.28 -0.27 -2.47
N ALA A 44 -22.57 -0.13 -2.76
CA ALA A 44 -23.46 -1.26 -2.93
C ALA A 44 -24.38 -1.09 -4.15
N THR A 45 -24.67 -2.19 -4.82
CA THR A 45 -25.62 -2.28 -5.94
C THR A 45 -26.63 -3.41 -5.67
N GLY A 46 -27.79 -3.36 -6.32
CA GLY A 46 -28.89 -4.33 -6.07
C GLY A 46 -29.76 -4.01 -4.86
N LEU A 47 -29.56 -2.84 -4.24
CA LEU A 47 -30.47 -2.30 -3.24
C LEU A 47 -31.81 -1.89 -3.88
N VAL A 48 -32.90 -2.03 -3.14
CA VAL A 48 -34.27 -1.83 -3.64
C VAL A 48 -34.84 -0.49 -3.19
N ASN A 49 -35.92 -0.03 -3.85
CA ASN A 49 -36.71 1.13 -3.45
C ASN A 49 -35.93 2.45 -3.24
N GLY A 50 -34.81 2.62 -3.93
CA GLY A 50 -33.98 3.83 -3.81
C GLY A 50 -33.11 3.87 -2.55
N GLU A 51 -32.97 2.74 -1.84
CA GLU A 51 -32.01 2.61 -0.74
C GLU A 51 -30.57 2.79 -1.22
N ASP A 52 -29.70 3.27 -0.32
CA ASP A 52 -28.25 3.38 -0.52
C ASP A 52 -27.48 2.52 0.50
N SER A 53 -26.16 2.48 0.37
CA SER A 53 -25.30 1.62 1.20
C SER A 53 -25.40 1.86 2.71
N SER A 54 -25.97 2.99 3.16
CA SER A 54 -26.18 3.27 4.59
C SER A 54 -27.13 2.27 5.27
N VAL A 55 -27.99 1.60 4.51
CA VAL A 55 -28.88 0.55 5.07
C VAL A 55 -28.13 -0.70 5.48
N LEU A 56 -26.91 -0.92 4.95
CA LEU A 56 -26.06 -2.08 5.23
C LEU A 56 -25.20 -1.85 6.47
N THR A 57 -25.81 -1.53 7.61
CA THR A 57 -25.10 -1.13 8.85
C THR A 57 -24.21 -2.23 9.45
N GLY A 58 -24.42 -3.49 9.06
CA GLY A 58 -23.61 -4.64 9.47
C GLY A 58 -22.40 -4.92 8.58
N VAL A 59 -22.15 -4.09 7.57
CA VAL A 59 -21.05 -4.26 6.61
C VAL A 59 -19.90 -3.30 6.92
N THR A 60 -18.67 -3.82 6.83
CA THR A 60 -17.45 -3.05 7.02
C THR A 60 -16.43 -3.36 5.93
N ALA A 61 -15.60 -2.37 5.62
CA ALA A 61 -14.43 -2.49 4.75
C ALA A 61 -13.41 -1.43 5.17
N SER A 62 -12.23 -1.85 5.59
CA SER A 62 -11.11 -0.94 5.85
C SER A 62 -9.79 -1.69 5.78
N VAL A 63 -8.76 -1.05 5.23
CA VAL A 63 -7.38 -1.52 5.29
C VAL A 63 -6.44 -0.34 5.50
N THR A 64 -5.42 -0.55 6.33
CA THR A 64 -4.38 0.43 6.62
C THR A 64 -3.02 -0.20 6.38
N ALA A 65 -2.16 0.51 5.66
CA ALA A 65 -0.78 0.12 5.44
C ALA A 65 0.12 1.37 5.34
N LYS A 66 1.41 1.21 5.60
CA LYS A 66 2.39 2.30 5.48
C LYS A 66 3.27 2.15 4.26
N ASP A 67 3.80 0.94 4.08
CA ASP A 67 4.84 0.67 3.10
C ASP A 67 4.31 0.50 1.69
N ALA A 68 5.20 0.59 0.70
CA ALA A 68 4.86 0.27 -0.68
C ALA A 68 4.43 -1.21 -0.82
N GLY A 69 3.38 -1.43 -1.61
CA GLY A 69 2.76 -2.73 -1.80
C GLY A 69 1.29 -2.62 -2.21
N SER A 70 0.65 -3.77 -2.42
CA SER A 70 -0.79 -3.89 -2.68
C SER A 70 -1.45 -4.58 -1.50
N TYR A 71 -2.48 -3.96 -0.94
CA TYR A 71 -3.15 -4.41 0.27
C TYR A 71 -4.65 -4.52 0.03
N THR A 72 -5.22 -5.72 0.19
CA THR A 72 -6.64 -5.96 -0.05
C THR A 72 -7.52 -5.27 1.00
N ASN A 73 -8.46 -4.44 0.54
CA ASN A 73 -9.55 -3.90 1.36
C ASN A 73 -10.74 -4.87 1.30
N LYS A 74 -10.82 -5.77 2.28
CA LYS A 74 -11.84 -6.82 2.29
C LYS A 74 -13.17 -6.32 2.88
N ALA A 75 -14.22 -6.31 2.06
CA ALA A 75 -15.57 -6.08 2.56
C ALA A 75 -16.10 -7.36 3.22
N ASN A 76 -16.75 -7.21 4.38
CA ASN A 76 -17.42 -8.31 5.06
C ASN A 76 -18.59 -7.80 5.90
N GLY A 77 -19.55 -8.69 6.17
CA GLY A 77 -20.70 -8.38 6.99
C GLY A 77 -21.90 -9.24 6.64
N VAL A 78 -23.01 -8.95 7.30
CA VAL A 78 -24.30 -9.57 7.04
C VAL A 78 -25.40 -8.52 7.11
N ASP A 79 -26.51 -8.79 6.45
CA ASP A 79 -27.71 -7.98 6.54
C ASP A 79 -28.97 -8.85 6.69
N LYS A 80 -30.00 -8.30 7.34
CA LYS A 80 -31.26 -9.02 7.58
C LYS A 80 -32.16 -9.11 6.34
N ASN A 81 -32.10 -8.13 5.45
CA ASN A 81 -32.96 -7.99 4.28
C ASN A 81 -32.24 -8.39 2.98
N TYR A 82 -30.91 -8.43 2.99
CA TYR A 82 -30.10 -8.74 1.82
C TYR A 82 -29.23 -10.00 1.98
N HIS A 83 -29.19 -10.81 0.92
CA HIS A 83 -28.10 -11.74 0.65
C HIS A 83 -26.95 -10.99 -0.03
N LEU A 84 -25.87 -10.82 0.70
CA LEU A 84 -24.73 -10.02 0.27
C LEU A 84 -23.69 -10.88 -0.45
N THR A 85 -23.18 -10.32 -1.56
CA THR A 85 -21.95 -10.76 -2.22
C THR A 85 -20.92 -9.65 -2.09
N PHE A 86 -19.64 -10.01 -2.00
CA PHE A 86 -18.57 -9.06 -1.72
C PHE A 86 -17.54 -9.07 -2.85
N VAL A 87 -17.15 -7.86 -3.26
CA VAL A 87 -16.02 -7.59 -4.14
C VAL A 87 -15.01 -6.78 -3.33
N ASP A 88 -13.79 -7.30 -3.27
CA ASP A 88 -12.72 -6.65 -2.53
C ASP A 88 -12.20 -5.42 -3.29
N GLY A 89 -11.82 -4.40 -2.53
CA GLY A 89 -11.05 -3.26 -3.01
C GLY A 89 -9.56 -3.43 -2.72
N ALA A 90 -8.77 -2.40 -2.99
CA ALA A 90 -7.33 -2.42 -2.74
C ALA A 90 -6.80 -1.05 -2.30
N LEU A 91 -5.84 -1.05 -1.37
CA LEU A 91 -4.92 0.04 -1.12
C LEU A 91 -3.61 -0.28 -1.81
N ASP A 92 -3.32 0.41 -2.90
CA ASP A 92 -2.09 0.26 -3.68
C ASP A 92 -1.16 1.43 -3.38
N ILE A 93 -0.03 1.15 -2.72
CA ILE A 93 0.98 2.11 -2.34
C ILE A 93 2.18 1.92 -3.28
N ALA A 94 2.36 2.83 -4.23
CA ALA A 94 3.55 2.88 -5.08
C ALA A 94 4.78 3.32 -4.29
N LYS A 95 5.97 2.91 -4.76
CA LYS A 95 7.23 3.39 -4.18
C LYS A 95 7.41 4.89 -4.43
N ALA A 96 7.98 5.60 -3.45
CA ALA A 96 8.47 6.96 -3.64
C ALA A 96 9.76 6.94 -4.47
N LYS A 97 10.17 8.07 -5.03
CA LYS A 97 11.43 8.18 -5.79
C LYS A 97 12.51 8.79 -4.91
N ALA A 98 13.69 8.18 -4.90
CA ALA A 98 14.87 8.75 -4.26
C ALA A 98 16.11 8.61 -5.15
N THR A 99 16.99 9.60 -5.08
CA THR A 99 18.25 9.62 -5.83
C THR A 99 19.41 9.51 -4.86
N ILE A 100 20.21 8.47 -5.06
CA ILE A 100 21.44 8.17 -4.32
C ILE A 100 22.62 8.72 -5.09
N THR A 101 23.47 9.49 -4.41
CA THR A 101 24.71 10.01 -4.97
C THR A 101 25.87 9.47 -4.16
N ALA A 102 26.69 8.58 -4.75
CA ALA A 102 27.89 8.07 -4.11
C ALA A 102 28.89 9.20 -3.83
N ASN A 103 29.58 9.12 -2.70
CA ASN A 103 30.57 10.11 -2.32
C ASN A 103 31.79 10.06 -3.23
N SER A 104 32.40 11.22 -3.47
CA SER A 104 33.68 11.33 -4.16
C SER A 104 34.80 11.74 -3.19
N LEU A 105 36.01 11.27 -3.45
CA LEU A 105 37.22 11.60 -2.69
C LEU A 105 38.37 11.90 -3.65
N ASN A 106 39.00 13.06 -3.47
CA ASN A 106 40.25 13.41 -4.14
C ASN A 106 41.41 13.28 -3.13
N THR A 107 42.49 12.63 -3.53
CA THR A 107 43.64 12.38 -2.66
C THR A 107 44.94 12.27 -3.46
N VAL A 108 46.08 12.20 -2.79
CA VAL A 108 47.41 12.05 -3.41
C VAL A 108 47.97 10.67 -3.10
N TYR A 109 48.69 10.08 -4.05
CA TYR A 109 49.38 8.81 -3.88
C TYR A 109 50.31 8.84 -2.66
N ASN A 110 50.08 7.92 -1.72
CA ASN A 110 50.84 7.82 -0.47
C ASN A 110 51.35 6.40 -0.20
N GLY A 111 51.29 5.52 -1.21
CA GLY A 111 51.72 4.12 -1.09
C GLY A 111 50.78 3.22 -0.28
N LYS A 112 49.59 3.67 0.12
CA LYS A 112 48.58 2.90 0.86
C LYS A 112 47.24 2.87 0.12
N ASN A 113 46.38 1.93 0.50
CA ASN A 113 45.00 1.90 0.03
C ASN A 113 44.24 3.13 0.52
N GLN A 114 43.44 3.70 -0.37
CA GLN A 114 42.60 4.88 -0.16
C GLN A 114 41.17 4.49 -0.55
N THR A 115 40.18 5.01 0.17
CA THR A 115 38.79 4.56 0.04
C THR A 115 37.85 5.76 -0.01
N ALA A 116 37.02 5.82 -1.05
CA ALA A 116 35.81 6.65 -1.05
C ALA A 116 34.63 5.76 -0.63
N SER A 117 33.86 6.18 0.37
CA SER A 117 32.74 5.39 0.87
C SER A 117 31.56 6.27 1.29
N GLY A 118 30.39 5.66 1.31
CA GLY A 118 29.13 6.32 1.66
C GLY A 118 28.49 7.02 0.47
N PHE A 119 27.33 7.57 0.73
CA PHE A 119 26.50 8.26 -0.24
C PHE A 119 25.71 9.36 0.47
N SER A 120 25.11 10.23 -0.34
CA SER A 120 24.03 11.13 0.08
C SER A 120 22.74 10.76 -0.65
N VAL A 121 21.60 11.17 -0.11
CA VAL A 121 20.29 10.91 -0.75
C VAL A 121 19.41 12.16 -0.80
N THR A 122 18.64 12.27 -1.87
CA THR A 122 17.54 13.22 -2.02
C THR A 122 16.24 12.51 -2.38
N GLY A 123 15.10 13.14 -2.10
CA GLY A 123 13.77 12.57 -2.40
C GLY A 123 13.15 11.72 -1.29
N LEU A 124 13.80 11.62 -0.12
CA LEU A 124 13.19 11.01 1.05
C LEU A 124 12.00 11.82 1.56
N VAL A 125 10.97 11.13 2.05
CA VAL A 125 9.71 11.71 2.52
C VAL A 125 9.68 11.81 4.04
N ASN A 126 8.79 12.63 4.59
CA ASN A 126 8.53 12.75 6.03
C ASN A 126 9.77 13.01 6.92
N GLY A 127 10.79 13.68 6.40
CA GLY A 127 12.03 13.90 7.16
C GLY A 127 12.82 12.63 7.47
N GLU A 128 12.57 11.54 6.72
CA GLU A 128 13.41 10.34 6.77
C GLU A 128 14.86 10.68 6.37
N THR A 129 15.79 9.87 6.87
CA THR A 129 17.22 9.98 6.59
C THR A 129 17.72 8.72 5.90
N GLU A 130 18.98 8.73 5.44
CA GLU A 130 19.65 7.60 4.77
C GLU A 130 19.56 6.27 5.54
N SER A 131 19.31 6.32 6.86
CA SER A 131 19.10 5.14 7.70
C SER A 131 17.97 4.22 7.24
N VAL A 132 16.98 4.73 6.49
CA VAL A 132 15.90 3.89 5.95
C VAL A 132 16.36 3.01 4.77
N LEU A 133 17.49 3.34 4.15
CA LEU A 133 18.00 2.69 2.93
C LEU A 133 19.08 1.65 3.25
N SER A 134 18.78 0.75 4.18
CA SER A 134 19.75 -0.25 4.66
C SER A 134 20.29 -1.21 3.59
N GLY A 135 19.62 -1.31 2.44
CA GLY A 135 20.04 -2.11 1.28
C GLY A 135 20.97 -1.39 0.30
N VAL A 136 21.34 -0.13 0.55
CA VAL A 136 22.17 0.69 -0.35
C VAL A 136 23.62 0.72 0.11
N THR A 137 24.54 0.56 -0.84
CA THR A 137 26.00 0.59 -0.59
C THR A 137 26.69 1.43 -1.65
N ALA A 138 27.79 2.09 -1.26
CA ALA A 138 28.70 2.81 -2.14
C ALA A 138 30.09 2.79 -1.50
N SER A 139 31.04 2.07 -2.10
CA SER A 139 32.43 2.07 -1.68
C SER A 139 33.35 1.65 -2.81
N VAL A 140 34.49 2.32 -2.92
CA VAL A 140 35.59 1.95 -3.81
C VAL A 140 36.92 2.13 -3.08
N THR A 141 37.82 1.17 -3.25
CA THR A 141 39.18 1.22 -2.69
C THR A 141 40.20 1.02 -3.78
N ALA A 142 41.21 1.89 -3.82
CA ALA A 142 42.33 1.81 -4.75
C ALA A 142 43.62 2.29 -4.09
N LYS A 143 44.77 2.00 -4.70
CA LYS A 143 46.08 2.36 -4.18
C LYS A 143 46.86 3.26 -5.12
N ASP A 144 46.88 2.91 -6.39
CA ASP A 144 47.71 3.57 -7.40
C ASP A 144 47.04 4.85 -7.91
N ALA A 145 47.82 5.72 -8.55
CA ALA A 145 47.30 6.94 -9.14
C ALA A 145 46.31 6.61 -10.27
N GLY A 146 45.18 7.32 -10.31
CA GLY A 146 44.11 7.08 -11.26
C GLY A 146 42.75 7.57 -10.77
N SER A 147 41.74 7.39 -11.61
CA SER A 147 40.33 7.68 -11.30
C SER A 147 39.56 6.36 -11.22
N TYR A 148 38.89 6.14 -10.09
CA TYR A 148 38.16 4.92 -9.80
C TYR A 148 36.71 5.25 -9.45
N THR A 149 35.75 4.69 -10.17
CA THR A 149 34.32 4.97 -9.94
C THR A 149 33.85 4.39 -8.60
N ASN A 150 33.27 5.25 -7.75
CA ASN A 150 32.51 4.82 -6.57
C ASN A 150 31.06 4.58 -6.98
N LYS A 151 30.72 3.33 -7.31
CA LYS A 151 29.38 2.97 -7.77
C LYS A 151 28.43 2.75 -6.60
N ALA A 152 27.33 3.51 -6.56
CA ALA A 152 26.24 3.24 -5.64
C ALA A 152 25.32 2.14 -6.19
N ASN A 153 24.94 1.17 -5.37
CA ASN A 153 24.02 0.10 -5.76
C ASN A 153 23.13 -0.29 -4.58
N GLY A 154 21.93 -0.78 -4.86
CA GLY A 154 21.03 -1.31 -3.85
C GLY A 154 19.60 -1.41 -4.34
N VAL A 155 18.73 -1.89 -3.46
CA VAL A 155 17.28 -1.84 -3.63
C VAL A 155 16.66 -1.41 -2.31
N ASP A 156 15.51 -0.76 -2.40
CA ASP A 156 14.71 -0.43 -1.23
C ASP A 156 13.27 -0.91 -1.40
N LYS A 157 12.62 -1.19 -0.28
CA LYS A 157 11.23 -1.64 -0.21
C LYS A 157 10.25 -0.54 -0.58
N ASN A 158 10.49 0.68 -0.12
CA ASN A 158 9.59 1.83 -0.20
C ASN A 158 10.03 2.86 -1.25
N TYR A 159 11.28 2.80 -1.70
CA TYR A 159 11.82 3.70 -2.71
C TYR A 159 12.23 2.99 -4.01
N ASP A 160 11.86 3.62 -5.12
CA ASP A 160 12.45 3.39 -6.44
C ASP A 160 13.71 4.26 -6.54
N LEU A 161 14.87 3.60 -6.61
CA LEU A 161 16.17 4.22 -6.44
C LEU A 161 16.83 4.48 -7.78
N THR A 162 17.27 5.72 -7.99
CA THR A 162 18.19 6.08 -9.06
C THR A 162 19.57 6.37 -8.49
N PHE A 163 20.63 6.00 -9.20
CA PHE A 163 22.00 6.10 -8.70
C PHE A 163 22.83 7.07 -9.55
N VAL A 164 23.61 7.90 -8.87
CA VAL A 164 24.66 8.74 -9.43
C VAL A 164 25.98 8.30 -8.82
N ASP A 165 26.93 7.93 -9.68
CA ASP A 165 28.25 7.46 -9.24
C ASP A 165 29.12 8.61 -8.75
N GLY A 166 29.95 8.30 -7.74
CA GLY A 166 31.04 9.16 -7.29
C GLY A 166 32.37 8.70 -7.88
N ALA A 167 33.47 9.29 -7.40
CA ALA A 167 34.82 8.96 -7.83
C ALA A 167 35.83 8.99 -6.68
N LEU A 168 36.77 8.05 -6.69
CA LEU A 168 38.02 8.14 -5.94
C LEU A 168 39.12 8.51 -6.94
N ASP A 169 39.63 9.74 -6.83
CA ASP A 169 40.70 10.26 -7.67
C ASP A 169 41.99 10.35 -6.86
N ILE A 170 43.00 9.60 -7.27
CA ILE A 170 44.33 9.54 -6.65
C ILE A 170 45.34 10.19 -7.61
N ALA A 171 45.86 11.36 -7.22
CA ALA A 171 46.86 12.13 -7.95
C ALA A 171 48.30 11.64 -7.68
#